data_AF-A0A9D4DXY5-F1
#
_entry.id   AF-A0A9D4DXY5-F1
#
_cell.length_a   1.000
_cell.length_b   1.000
_cell.length_c   1.000
_cell.angle_alpha   90.00
_cell.angle_beta   90.00
_cell.angle_gamma   90.00
#
_symmetry.space_group_name_H-M   'P 1'
#
loop_
_entity.id
_entity.type
_entity.pdbx_description
1 polymer ?
#
loop_
_entity_poly.entity_id
_entity_poly.type
_entity_poly.pdbx_seq_one_letter_code
_entity_poly.pdbx_strand_id
1 'polypeptide(L)'
;MQETTPPQKIELEVLLPNDYKDGETDPKDWWMSEKLDGVRAYWNGRCFYSRNGNAFKAPVWFTKDLPKDMHLDEKLYAGRKKF
;
A
#
# COMPACT_ATOMS: atom_id res chain seq x y z
N MET A 1 -14.34 26.20 4.08
CA MET A 1 -13.85 25.12 4.96
C MET A 1 -14.45 23.84 4.40
N GLN A 2 -13.65 22.95 3.80
CA GLN A 2 -14.20 21.68 3.31
C GLN A 2 -14.34 20.74 4.51
N GLU A 3 -15.57 20.44 4.89
CA GLU A 3 -15.86 19.41 5.88
C GLU A 3 -15.47 18.05 5.30
N THR A 4 -14.29 17.55 5.67
CA THR A 4 -13.92 16.17 5.36
C THR A 4 -14.40 15.30 6.52
N THR A 5 -15.51 14.60 6.32
CA THR A 5 -15.89 13.48 7.21
C THR A 5 -14.65 12.60 7.42
N PRO A 6 -14.28 12.28 8.68
CA PRO A 6 -13.07 11.51 8.94
C PRO A 6 -13.18 10.14 8.23
N PRO A 7 -12.10 9.69 7.56
CA PRO A 7 -12.13 8.43 6.84
C PRO A 7 -12.41 7.29 7.81
N GLN A 8 -13.49 6.56 7.54
CA GLN A 8 -13.95 5.43 8.35
C GLN A 8 -13.10 4.20 8.07
N LYS A 9 -12.99 3.30 9.05
CA LYS A 9 -12.36 2.00 8.87
C LYS A 9 -13.10 1.21 7.80
N ILE A 10 -12.36 0.52 6.93
CA ILE A 10 -12.93 -0.31 5.88
C ILE A 10 -12.49 -1.77 6.05
N GLU A 11 -13.17 -2.68 5.38
CA GLU A 11 -12.70 -4.05 5.20
C GLU A 11 -11.93 -4.14 3.87
N LEU A 12 -10.74 -4.74 3.88
CA LEU A 12 -9.88 -4.86 2.71
C LEU A 12 -9.45 -6.31 2.57
N GLU A 13 -9.75 -6.88 1.41
CA GLU A 13 -9.13 -8.11 0.95
C GLU A 13 -7.88 -7.75 0.14
N VAL A 14 -6.73 -8.32 0.51
CA VAL A 14 -5.46 -7.98 -0.11
C VAL A 14 -4.67 -9.22 -0.45
N LEU A 15 -3.94 -9.16 -1.57
CA LEU A 15 -3.06 -10.26 -2.00
C LEU A 15 -1.98 -10.52 -0.95
N LEU A 16 -1.76 -11.78 -0.62
CA LEU A 16 -0.68 -12.24 0.26
C LEU A 16 0.37 -13.00 -0.56
N PRO A 17 1.68 -12.78 -0.29
CA PRO A 17 2.72 -13.53 -0.96
C PRO A 17 2.74 -14.98 -0.47
N ASN A 18 3.06 -15.89 -1.38
CA ASN A 18 3.44 -17.26 -1.05
C ASN A 18 4.96 -17.35 -0.86
N ASP A 19 5.40 -18.35 -0.09
CA ASP A 19 6.83 -18.65 0.03
C ASP A 19 7.36 -19.26 -1.27
N TYR A 20 8.51 -18.77 -1.73
CA TYR A 20 9.22 -19.37 -2.85
C TYR A 20 10.03 -20.58 -2.38
N LYS A 21 9.93 -21.69 -3.11
CA LYS A 21 10.70 -22.90 -2.87
C LYS A 21 11.49 -23.25 -4.12
N ASP A 22 12.79 -23.43 -3.93
CA ASP A 22 13.71 -23.71 -5.02
C ASP A 22 13.34 -25.02 -5.74
N GLY A 23 13.32 -24.99 -7.07
CA GLY A 23 12.95 -26.13 -7.92
C GLY A 23 11.45 -26.43 -8.04
N GLU A 24 10.56 -25.80 -7.25
CA GLU A 24 9.10 -25.98 -7.40
C GLU A 24 8.47 -25.02 -8.41
N THR A 25 9.10 -23.87 -8.69
CA THR A 25 8.58 -22.86 -9.62
C THR A 25 9.73 -22.20 -10.38
N ASP A 26 9.65 -22.15 -11.71
CA ASP A 26 10.60 -21.43 -12.56
C ASP A 26 10.22 -19.93 -12.60
N PRO A 27 11.10 -19.00 -12.15
CA PRO A 27 10.80 -17.58 -12.10
C PRO A 27 11.05 -16.84 -13.43
N LYS A 28 11.45 -17.52 -14.52
CA LYS A 28 11.95 -16.89 -15.75
C LYS A 28 11.02 -15.85 -16.39
N ASP A 29 9.71 -15.93 -16.18
CA ASP A 29 8.71 -14.99 -16.72
C ASP A 29 8.05 -14.12 -15.64
N TRP A 30 8.65 -14.02 -14.44
CA TRP A 30 8.13 -13.23 -13.33
C TRP A 30 8.83 -11.88 -13.22
N TRP A 31 8.06 -10.87 -12.85
CA TRP A 31 8.62 -9.59 -12.44
C TRP A 31 9.15 -9.69 -11.01
N MET A 32 10.41 -9.29 -10.82
CA MET A 32 11.08 -9.28 -9.52
C MET A 32 11.22 -7.85 -9.00
N SER A 33 11.01 -7.67 -7.70
CA SER A 33 11.18 -6.38 -7.02
C SER A 33 11.80 -6.57 -5.63
N GLU A 34 12.44 -5.52 -5.11
CA GLU A 34 12.96 -5.54 -3.73
C GLU A 34 11.78 -5.58 -2.74
N LYS A 35 11.82 -6.52 -1.79
CA LYS A 35 10.87 -6.52 -0.67
C LYS A 35 11.23 -5.41 0.32
N LEU A 36 10.52 -4.30 0.24
CA LEU A 36 10.70 -3.18 1.17
C LEU A 36 10.09 -3.49 2.55
N ASP A 37 10.90 -3.33 3.59
CA ASP A 37 10.47 -3.42 4.98
C ASP A 37 9.83 -2.10 5.44
N GLY A 38 8.59 -1.90 4.99
CA GLY A 38 7.76 -0.75 5.32
C GLY A 38 6.32 -1.15 5.64
N VAL A 39 5.45 -0.16 5.81
CA VAL A 39 4.04 -0.38 6.14
C VAL A 39 3.22 -0.45 4.86
N ARG A 40 2.38 -1.49 4.69
CA ARG A 40 1.49 -1.60 3.52
C ARG A 40 0.44 -0.49 3.60
N ALA A 41 0.23 0.23 2.49
CA ALA A 41 -0.75 1.28 2.38
C ALA A 41 -1.54 1.14 1.08
N TYR A 42 -2.85 0.94 1.22
CA TYR A 42 -3.79 0.88 0.11
C TYR A 42 -4.36 2.28 -0.15
N TRP A 43 -4.14 2.82 -1.33
CA TRP A 43 -4.73 4.07 -1.78
C TRP A 43 -6.05 3.81 -2.49
N ASN A 44 -7.15 4.38 -1.99
CA ASN A 44 -8.47 4.19 -2.60
C ASN A 44 -8.86 5.27 -3.63
N GLY A 45 -7.93 6.13 -4.05
CA GLY A 45 -8.22 7.33 -4.87
C GLY A 45 -8.39 8.61 -4.05
N ARG A 46 -8.47 8.53 -2.72
CA ARG A 46 -8.69 9.68 -1.82
C ARG A 46 -7.86 9.65 -0.54
N CYS A 47 -7.73 8.48 0.08
CA CYS A 47 -6.98 8.30 1.32
C CYS A 47 -6.27 6.94 1.34
N PHE A 48 -5.25 6.85 2.19
CA PHE A 48 -4.52 5.62 2.43
C PHE A 48 -5.16 4.82 3.57
N TYR A 49 -5.15 3.50 3.44
CA TYR A 49 -5.60 2.52 4.43
C TYR A 49 -4.52 1.50 4.74
N SER A 50 -4.39 1.11 6.00
CA SER A 50 -3.53 0.01 6.41
C SER A 50 -4.09 -1.32 5.95
N ARG A 51 -3.29 -2.39 6.04
CA ARG A 51 -3.76 -3.77 5.82
C ARG A 51 -5.04 -4.12 6.59
N ASN A 52 -5.20 -3.58 7.80
CA ASN A 52 -6.34 -3.85 8.67
C ASN A 52 -7.47 -2.83 8.48
N GLY A 53 -7.43 -2.04 7.41
CA GLY A 53 -8.46 -1.09 7.03
C GLY A 53 -8.47 0.22 7.82
N ASN A 54 -7.43 0.52 8.61
CA ASN A 54 -7.35 1.78 9.35
C ASN A 54 -6.87 2.90 8.42
N ALA A 55 -7.58 4.03 8.40
CA ALA A 55 -7.17 5.16 7.59
C ALA A 55 -5.91 5.84 8.15
N PHE A 56 -4.97 6.19 7.26
CA PHE A 56 -3.82 7.01 7.61
C PHE A 56 -4.16 8.50 7.49
N LYS A 57 -3.63 9.30 8.42
CA LYS A 57 -3.68 10.77 8.36
C LYS A 57 -2.53 11.31 7.51
N ALA A 58 -2.56 11.04 6.21
CA ALA A 58 -1.55 11.53 5.28
C ALA A 58 -1.71 13.05 5.04
N PRO A 59 -0.63 13.85 5.06
CA PRO A 59 -0.70 15.27 4.74
C PRO A 59 -1.21 15.51 3.31
N VAL A 60 -1.96 16.60 3.10
CA VAL A 60 -2.54 16.94 1.77
C VAL A 60 -1.47 17.06 0.69
N TRP A 61 -0.31 17.62 1.02
CA TRP A 61 0.79 17.77 0.06
C TRP A 61 1.34 16.42 -0.44
N PHE A 62 1.17 15.34 0.33
CA PHE A 62 1.64 14.00 -0.02
C PHE A 62 0.69 13.28 -0.97
N THR A 63 -0.61 13.58 -0.87
CA THR A 63 -1.66 12.90 -1.64
C THR A 63 -2.20 13.69 -2.82
N LYS A 64 -1.88 14.98 -2.94
CA LYS A 64 -2.48 15.91 -3.93
C LYS A 64 -2.34 15.46 -5.39
N ASP A 65 -1.25 14.78 -5.73
CA ASP A 65 -0.90 14.40 -7.11
C ASP A 65 -1.15 12.90 -7.38
N LEU A 66 -1.68 12.16 -6.39
CA LEU A 66 -2.04 10.76 -6.58
C LEU A 66 -3.30 10.64 -7.45
N PRO A 67 -3.39 9.58 -8.29
CA PRO A 67 -4.52 9.38 -9.17
C PRO A 67 -5.80 9.14 -8.38
N LYS A 68 -6.92 9.63 -8.89
CA LYS A 68 -8.23 9.60 -8.19
C LYS A 68 -9.18 8.53 -8.72
N ASP A 69 -8.86 7.99 -9.88
CA ASP A 69 -9.65 7.03 -10.68
C ASP A 69 -9.07 5.61 -10.63
N MET A 70 -8.02 5.38 -9.84
CA MET A 70 -7.45 4.05 -9.61
C MET A 70 -7.04 3.83 -8.17
N HIS A 71 -6.91 2.55 -7.83
CA HIS A 71 -6.40 2.10 -6.55
C HIS A 71 -4.93 1.71 -6.66
N LEU A 72 -4.15 2.00 -5.63
CA LEU A 72 -2.73 1.62 -5.55
C LEU A 72 -2.50 0.79 -4.29
N ASP A 73 -1.66 -0.23 -4.39
CA ASP A 73 -1.26 -1.07 -3.26
C ASP A 73 0.25 -1.03 -3.09
N GLU A 74 0.68 -0.27 -2.09
CA GLU A 74 2.06 0.20 -2.01
C GLU A 74 2.66 -0.02 -0.62
N LYS A 75 3.94 0.33 -0.50
CA LYS A 75 4.67 0.38 0.77
C LYS A 75 5.09 1.81 1.11
N LEU A 76 4.59 2.33 2.22
CA LEU A 76 5.18 3.52 2.84
C LEU A 76 6.53 3.13 3.44
N TYR A 77 7.58 3.75 2.93
CA TYR A 77 8.96 3.36 3.18
C TYR A 77 9.87 4.60 3.28
N ALA A 78 10.76 4.63 4.27
CA ALA A 78 11.65 5.75 4.58
C ALA A 78 13.15 5.40 4.46
N GLY A 79 13.48 4.26 3.87
CA GLY A 79 14.85 3.78 3.71
C GLY A 79 15.21 2.59 4.60
N ARG A 80 16.35 1.96 4.31
CA ARG A 80 16.81 0.76 5.03
C ARG A 80 17.20 1.14 6.46
N LYS A 81 16.76 0.34 7.44
CA LYS A 81 17.03 0.53 8.88
C LYS A 81 16.54 1.88 9.43
N LYS A 82 15.39 2.36 8.95
CA LYS A 82 14.77 3.62 9.39
C LYS A 82 13.44 3.40 10.14
N PHE A 83 13.20 2.18 10.60
CA PHE A 83 12.04 1.75 11.38
C PHE A 83 12.48 0.80 12.48
#